data_AF-A0AAD7MQT0-F1
#
_entry.id   AF-A0AAD7MQT0-F1
#
_cell.length_a   1.000
_cell.length_b   1.000
_cell.length_c   1.000
_cell.angle_alpha   90.00
_cell.angle_beta   90.00
_cell.angle_gamma   90.00
#
_symmetry.space_group_name_H-M   'P 1'
#
loop_
_entity.id
_entity.type
_entity.pdbx_description
1 polymer ?
#
loop_
_entity_poly.entity_id
_entity_poly.type
_entity_poly.pdbx_seq_one_letter_code
_entity_poly.pdbx_strand_id
1 'polypeptide(L)'
;MDQSTLPHSVKPSTNQVIRSNQIPHEAEVEEISRSIDAAKSLRVSLASQITAAELALFQLRRMDHNAMQHIRRCTGALSPIRRLPPEVLSRIFHFYHQDCFDHVSPVAQQPPFDSDRIWTLGEICNYWRSAALTTGHLWSTFQISCKGRPKKTEAALAWLLRAGNYPLTFSFECAVHGESAMDCDVFKALLS
;
A
#
# COMPACT_ATOMS: atom_id res chain seq x y z
N MET A 1 -22.90 -4.89 -37.26
CA MET A 1 -23.60 -6.02 -36.61
C MET A 1 -24.12 -5.47 -35.29
N ASP A 2 -25.38 -5.16 -35.06
CA ASP A 2 -26.63 -5.34 -35.81
C ASP A 2 -27.56 -4.20 -35.36
N GLN A 3 -28.39 -3.67 -36.27
CA GLN A 3 -29.22 -2.49 -36.01
C GLN A 3 -30.32 -2.83 -34.98
N SER A 4 -30.22 -2.28 -33.77
CA SER A 4 -31.27 -2.34 -32.75
C SER A 4 -32.45 -1.47 -33.19
N THR A 5 -33.24 -2.05 -34.08
CA THR A 5 -34.49 -1.48 -34.58
C THR A 5 -35.46 -1.44 -33.40
N LEU A 6 -35.90 -0.25 -33.02
CA LEU A 6 -37.00 -0.05 -32.07
C LEU A 6 -38.17 -0.95 -32.48
N PRO A 7 -38.80 -1.71 -31.55
CA PRO A 7 -39.94 -2.54 -31.89
C PRO A 7 -41.04 -1.64 -32.45
N HIS A 8 -41.44 -1.91 -33.69
CA HIS A 8 -42.51 -1.30 -34.48
C HIS A 8 -42.89 0.14 -34.10
N SER A 9 -42.55 1.10 -34.97
CA SER A 9 -43.08 2.45 -34.92
C SER A 9 -44.60 2.41 -34.71
N VAL A 10 -45.04 2.78 -33.51
CA VAL A 10 -46.45 2.89 -33.13
C VAL A 10 -47.13 3.76 -34.17
N LYS A 11 -48.28 3.32 -34.70
CA LYS A 11 -48.98 4.08 -35.74
C LYS A 11 -49.31 5.49 -35.24
N PRO A 12 -49.41 6.48 -36.13
CA PRO A 12 -49.69 7.87 -35.73
C PRO A 12 -51.00 8.03 -34.93
N SER A 13 -52.01 7.18 -35.17
CA SER A 13 -53.27 7.16 -34.41
C SER A 13 -53.07 6.72 -32.96
N THR A 14 -52.37 5.60 -32.74
CA THR A 14 -52.02 5.11 -31.39
C THR A 14 -51.08 6.07 -30.66
N ASN A 15 -50.18 6.76 -31.38
CA ASN A 15 -49.30 7.79 -30.80
C ASN A 15 -50.07 9.05 -30.36
N GLN A 16 -51.13 9.45 -31.09
CA GLN A 16 -52.03 10.51 -30.66
C GLN A 16 -52.81 10.13 -29.39
N VAL A 17 -53.28 8.89 -29.30
CA VAL A 17 -53.99 8.39 -28.12
C VAL A 17 -53.07 8.29 -26.91
N ILE A 18 -51.81 7.85 -27.08
CA ILE A 18 -50.80 7.85 -26.00
C ILE A 18 -50.52 9.26 -25.46
N ARG A 19 -50.66 10.29 -26.31
CA ARG A 19 -50.39 11.69 -25.95
C ARG A 19 -51.63 12.48 -25.53
N SER A 20 -52.83 11.92 -25.63
CA SER A 20 -54.10 12.58 -25.29
C SER A 20 -54.83 11.83 -24.18
N ASN A 21 -55.69 12.50 -23.41
CA ASN A 21 -56.52 11.85 -22.38
C ASN A 21 -57.77 11.16 -22.97
N GLN A 22 -57.73 10.74 -24.23
CA GLN A 22 -58.86 10.05 -24.87
C GLN A 22 -58.85 8.54 -24.54
N ILE A 23 -60.05 7.95 -24.42
CA ILE A 23 -60.20 6.52 -24.17
C ILE A 23 -59.79 5.76 -25.45
N PRO A 24 -58.80 4.85 -25.40
CA PRO A 24 -58.36 4.10 -26.57
C PRO A 24 -59.43 3.12 -27.08
N HIS A 25 -59.51 2.95 -28.39
CA HIS A 25 -60.36 1.92 -29.00
C HIS A 25 -59.71 0.52 -28.87
N GLU A 26 -60.49 -0.57 -28.95
CA GLU A 26 -60.02 -1.95 -28.73
C GLU A 26 -58.79 -2.33 -29.59
N ALA A 27 -58.79 -1.97 -30.88
CA ALA A 27 -57.66 -2.19 -31.78
C ALA A 27 -56.39 -1.42 -31.38
N GLU A 28 -56.54 -0.25 -30.76
CA GLU A 28 -55.43 0.56 -30.24
C GLU A 28 -54.91 -0.03 -28.94
N VAL A 29 -55.80 -0.54 -28.07
CA VAL A 29 -55.43 -1.28 -26.86
C VAL A 29 -54.59 -2.51 -27.21
N GLU A 30 -55.01 -3.29 -28.21
CA GLU A 30 -54.27 -4.49 -28.63
C GLU A 30 -52.90 -4.14 -29.23
N GLU A 31 -52.82 -3.08 -30.05
CA GLU A 31 -51.55 -2.59 -30.60
C GLU A 31 -50.60 -2.07 -29.51
N ILE A 32 -51.12 -1.30 -28.56
CA ILE A 32 -50.36 -0.79 -27.40
C ILE A 32 -49.88 -1.96 -26.54
N SER A 33 -50.73 -2.96 -26.26
CA SER A 33 -50.34 -4.13 -25.46
C SER A 33 -49.22 -4.92 -26.15
N ARG A 34 -49.33 -5.17 -27.46
CA ARG A 34 -48.28 -5.85 -28.23
C ARG A 34 -46.95 -5.08 -28.20
N SER A 35 -47.01 -3.76 -28.34
CA SER A 35 -45.82 -2.90 -28.25
C SER A 35 -45.19 -2.93 -26.85
N ILE A 36 -46.01 -2.90 -25.79
CA ILE A 36 -45.57 -3.03 -24.40
C ILE A 36 -44.88 -4.37 -24.18
N ASP A 37 -45.44 -5.48 -24.66
CA ASP A 37 -44.87 -6.81 -24.44
C ASP A 37 -43.57 -7.01 -25.24
N ALA A 38 -43.50 -6.49 -26.46
CA ALA A 38 -42.24 -6.44 -27.23
C ALA A 38 -41.17 -5.62 -26.50
N ALA A 39 -41.53 -4.44 -25.96
CA ALA A 39 -40.63 -3.60 -25.19
C ALA A 39 -40.18 -4.26 -23.87
N LYS A 40 -41.06 -4.99 -23.17
CA LYS A 40 -40.70 -5.77 -21.98
C LYS A 40 -39.69 -6.86 -22.31
N SER A 41 -39.92 -7.63 -23.37
CA SER A 41 -39.00 -8.68 -23.82
C SER A 41 -37.63 -8.12 -24.21
N LEU A 42 -37.60 -6.98 -24.92
CA LEU A 42 -36.36 -6.29 -25.25
C LEU A 42 -35.62 -5.81 -24.00
N ARG A 43 -36.34 -5.23 -23.02
CA ARG A 43 -35.73 -4.79 -21.75
C ARG A 43 -35.10 -5.96 -20.98
N VAL A 44 -35.73 -7.12 -20.96
CA VAL A 44 -35.16 -8.33 -20.33
C VAL A 44 -33.90 -8.78 -21.05
N SER A 45 -33.90 -8.82 -22.38
CA SER A 45 -32.72 -9.16 -23.18
C SER A 45 -31.55 -8.18 -22.94
N LEU A 46 -31.82 -6.87 -22.96
CA LEU A 46 -30.81 -5.85 -22.71
C LEU A 46 -30.25 -5.94 -21.28
N ALA A 47 -31.09 -6.17 -20.28
CA ALA A 47 -30.63 -6.36 -18.91
C ALA A 47 -29.66 -7.54 -18.80
N SER A 48 -29.96 -8.67 -19.45
CA SER A 48 -29.06 -9.82 -19.50
C SER A 48 -27.73 -9.51 -20.18
N GLN A 49 -27.76 -8.78 -21.30
CA GLN A 49 -26.55 -8.36 -22.01
C GLN A 49 -25.69 -7.39 -21.19
N ILE A 50 -26.32 -6.45 -20.48
CA ILE A 50 -25.64 -5.53 -19.56
C ILE A 50 -24.92 -6.34 -18.47
N THR A 51 -25.62 -7.26 -17.81
CA THR A 51 -25.02 -8.10 -16.76
C THR A 51 -23.86 -8.94 -17.31
N ALA A 52 -23.99 -9.50 -18.50
CA ALA A 52 -22.92 -10.26 -19.15
C ALA A 52 -21.69 -9.38 -19.47
N ALA A 53 -21.91 -8.18 -19.99
CA ALA A 53 -20.85 -7.22 -20.30
C ALA A 53 -20.14 -6.71 -19.03
N GLU A 54 -20.88 -6.45 -17.96
CA GLU A 54 -20.32 -6.06 -16.67
C GLU A 54 -19.42 -7.16 -16.08
N LEU A 55 -19.86 -8.43 -16.17
CA LEU A 55 -19.05 -9.56 -15.75
C LEU A 55 -17.76 -9.68 -16.57
N ALA A 56 -17.85 -9.53 -17.90
CA ALA A 56 -16.69 -9.56 -18.79
C ALA A 56 -15.70 -8.42 -18.46
N LEU A 57 -16.20 -7.20 -18.24
CA LEU A 57 -15.37 -6.06 -17.83
C LEU A 57 -14.69 -6.30 -16.49
N PHE A 58 -15.39 -6.87 -15.51
CA PHE A 58 -14.80 -7.23 -14.23
C PHE A 58 -13.66 -8.24 -14.39
N GLN A 59 -13.86 -9.27 -15.21
CA GLN A 59 -12.83 -10.28 -15.49
C GLN A 59 -11.60 -9.66 -16.17
N LEU A 60 -11.81 -8.85 -17.21
CA LEU A 60 -10.71 -8.19 -17.93
C LEU A 60 -9.92 -7.25 -17.01
N ARG A 61 -10.58 -6.46 -16.16
CA ARG A 61 -9.91 -5.59 -15.17
C ARG A 61 -9.08 -6.40 -14.17
N ARG A 62 -9.58 -7.55 -13.73
CA ARG A 62 -8.82 -8.45 -12.85
C ARG A 62 -7.59 -9.03 -13.55
N MET A 63 -7.72 -9.42 -14.81
CA MET A 63 -6.58 -9.91 -15.61
C MET A 63 -5.52 -8.84 -15.81
N ASP A 64 -5.94 -7.61 -16.16
CA ASP A 64 -5.05 -6.46 -16.28
C ASP A 64 -4.30 -6.17 -14.96
N HIS A 65 -5.02 -6.15 -13.84
CA HIS A 65 -4.40 -5.97 -12.52
C HIS A 65 -3.35 -7.04 -12.21
N ASN A 66 -3.65 -8.32 -12.50
CA ASN A 66 -2.71 -9.42 -12.31
C ASN A 66 -1.47 -9.28 -13.22
N ALA A 67 -1.66 -8.90 -14.48
CA ALA A 67 -0.56 -8.67 -15.42
C ALA A 67 0.33 -7.51 -14.95
N MET A 68 -0.26 -6.39 -14.53
CA MET A 68 0.46 -5.26 -13.96
C MET A 68 1.25 -5.67 -12.71
N GLN A 69 0.65 -6.45 -11.80
CA GLN A 69 1.34 -6.93 -10.61
C GLN A 69 2.51 -7.86 -10.97
N HIS A 70 2.34 -8.72 -11.97
CA HIS A 70 3.40 -9.60 -12.47
C HIS A 70 4.56 -8.79 -13.06
N ILE A 71 4.26 -7.81 -13.92
CA ILE A 71 5.27 -6.88 -14.48
C ILE A 71 6.03 -6.19 -13.35
N ARG A 72 5.35 -5.62 -12.37
CA ARG A 72 6.00 -4.97 -11.21
C ARG A 72 6.96 -5.91 -10.48
N ARG A 73 6.56 -7.16 -10.25
CA ARG A 73 7.41 -8.16 -9.58
C ARG A 73 8.64 -8.51 -10.42
N CYS A 74 8.47 -8.74 -11.72
CA CYS A 74 9.57 -9.05 -12.64
C CYS A 74 10.53 -7.87 -12.80
N THR A 75 10.03 -6.66 -13.01
CA THR A 75 10.84 -5.44 -13.06
C THR A 75 11.59 -5.22 -11.75
N GLY A 76 10.92 -5.43 -10.60
CA GLY A 76 11.58 -5.40 -9.30
C GLY A 76 12.69 -6.44 -9.15
N ALA A 77 12.51 -7.65 -9.72
CA ALA A 77 13.52 -8.70 -9.74
C ALA A 77 14.72 -8.35 -10.63
N LEU A 78 14.49 -7.64 -11.74
CA LEU A 78 15.52 -7.17 -12.66
C LEU A 78 16.17 -5.85 -12.22
N SER A 79 15.67 -5.23 -11.14
CA SER A 79 16.21 -3.97 -10.65
C SER A 79 17.72 -4.11 -10.37
N PRO A 80 18.55 -3.17 -10.87
CA PRO A 80 19.99 -3.15 -10.62
C PRO A 80 20.33 -3.23 -9.13
N ILE A 81 19.45 -2.72 -8.27
CA ILE A 81 19.60 -2.69 -6.81
C ILE A 81 19.71 -4.08 -6.18
N ARG A 82 19.16 -5.12 -6.83
CA ARG A 82 19.28 -6.52 -6.39
C ARG A 82 20.59 -7.20 -6.83
N ARG A 83 21.34 -6.56 -7.74
CA ARG A 83 22.64 -7.03 -8.24
C ARG A 83 23.80 -6.30 -7.58
N LEU A 84 23.51 -5.32 -6.72
CA LEU A 84 24.53 -4.62 -5.97
C LEU A 84 25.21 -5.60 -5.01
N PRO A 85 26.54 -5.67 -5.01
CA PRO A 85 27.27 -6.40 -4.00
C PRO A 85 26.92 -5.90 -2.58
N PRO A 86 27.00 -6.76 -1.55
CA PRO A 86 26.75 -6.38 -0.17
C PRO A 86 27.56 -5.15 0.29
N GLU A 87 28.77 -4.97 -0.24
CA GLU A 87 29.67 -3.85 0.07
C GLU A 87 29.09 -2.52 -0.43
N VAL A 88 28.50 -2.51 -1.62
CA VAL A 88 27.88 -1.31 -2.20
C VAL A 88 26.59 -0.98 -1.45
N LEU A 89 25.79 -1.99 -1.09
CA LEU A 89 24.62 -1.80 -0.25
C LEU A 89 24.98 -1.26 1.13
N SER A 90 26.01 -1.81 1.76
CA SER A 90 26.56 -1.32 3.03
C SER A 90 26.98 0.15 2.91
N ARG A 91 27.62 0.54 1.80
CA ARG A 91 28.00 1.94 1.56
C ARG A 91 26.79 2.86 1.39
N ILE A 92 25.75 2.41 0.68
CA ILE A 92 24.48 3.14 0.56
C ILE A 92 23.82 3.30 1.93
N PHE A 93 23.75 2.22 2.71
CA PHE A 93 23.20 2.25 4.07
C PHE A 93 23.99 3.21 4.98
N HIS A 94 25.31 3.26 4.83
CA HIS A 94 26.17 4.18 5.56
C HIS A 94 25.86 5.65 5.23
N PHE A 95 25.70 6.01 3.96
CA PHE A 95 25.31 7.37 3.57
C PHE A 95 23.90 7.73 4.06
N TYR A 96 22.94 6.82 3.89
CA TYR A 96 21.58 6.99 4.42
C TYR A 96 21.57 7.21 5.94
N HIS A 97 22.45 6.50 6.65
CA HIS A 97 22.65 6.68 8.08
C HIS A 97 23.33 8.01 8.40
N GLN A 98 24.41 8.40 7.70
CA GLN A 98 25.20 9.63 7.92
C GLN A 98 24.45 10.94 7.62
N ASP A 99 23.67 11.02 6.53
CA ASP A 99 22.89 12.23 6.19
C ASP A 99 21.90 12.61 7.31
N CYS A 100 21.58 11.67 8.19
CA CYS A 100 20.73 11.90 9.36
C CYS A 100 21.47 12.56 10.54
N PHE A 101 22.80 12.49 10.59
CA PHE A 101 23.63 13.12 11.62
C PHE A 101 23.86 14.61 11.33
N ASP A 102 24.02 14.96 10.06
CA ASP A 102 24.38 16.32 9.64
C ASP A 102 23.16 17.26 9.55
N HIS A 103 21.94 16.72 9.46
CA HIS A 103 20.70 17.48 9.29
C HIS A 103 19.81 17.57 10.55
N VAL A 104 20.39 17.38 11.75
CA VAL A 104 19.67 17.65 13.00
C VAL A 104 19.44 19.17 13.12
N SER A 105 18.35 19.64 12.54
CA SER A 105 17.84 20.99 12.79
C SER A 105 17.55 21.11 14.29
N PRO A 106 18.05 22.15 14.98
CA PRO A 106 17.78 22.34 16.41
C PRO A 106 16.29 22.57 16.74
N VAL A 107 15.41 22.66 15.73
CA VAL A 107 13.97 22.87 15.85
C VAL A 107 13.17 21.56 15.73
N ALA A 108 13.72 20.50 15.15
CA ALA A 108 13.03 19.22 15.04
C ALA A 108 13.25 18.41 16.33
N GLN A 109 12.23 18.36 17.19
CA GLN A 109 12.19 17.51 18.40
C GLN A 109 12.18 16.00 18.11
N GLN A 110 12.60 15.56 16.91
CA GLN A 110 12.73 14.14 16.62
C GLN A 110 14.09 13.67 17.12
N PRO A 111 14.14 12.66 18.02
CA PRO A 111 15.42 12.14 18.45
C PRO A 111 16.20 11.66 17.21
N PRO A 112 17.49 12.00 17.09
CA PRO A 112 18.31 11.69 15.91
C PRO A 112 18.48 10.19 15.64
N PHE A 113 17.96 9.34 16.52
CA PHE A 113 18.12 7.90 16.52
C PHE A 113 16.77 7.21 16.74
N ASP A 114 15.92 7.24 15.72
CA ASP A 114 14.83 6.28 15.67
C ASP A 114 15.40 4.95 15.17
N SER A 115 15.44 3.97 16.07
CA SER A 115 15.69 2.56 15.79
C SER A 115 15.00 2.07 14.53
N ASP A 116 13.85 2.65 14.28
CA ASP A 116 12.88 2.35 13.24
C ASP A 116 13.47 2.57 11.84
N ARG A 117 14.48 3.43 11.68
CA ARG A 117 15.07 3.74 10.35
C ARG A 117 16.03 2.68 9.83
N ILE A 118 16.72 1.93 10.70
CA ILE A 118 17.47 0.75 10.25
C ILE A 118 16.48 -0.34 9.86
N TRP A 119 15.35 -0.43 10.57
CA TRP A 119 14.27 -1.35 10.25
C TRP A 119 13.60 -1.03 8.90
N THR A 120 13.46 0.25 8.50
CA THR A 120 12.92 0.61 7.17
C THR A 120 13.78 0.08 6.02
N LEU A 121 15.11 -0.02 6.17
CA LEU A 121 15.96 -0.69 5.18
C LEU A 121 15.60 -2.17 5.01
N GLY A 122 15.21 -2.80 6.12
CA GLY A 122 14.71 -4.17 6.17
C GLY A 122 13.33 -4.36 5.55
N GLU A 123 12.54 -3.32 5.34
CA GLU A 123 11.20 -3.41 4.74
C GLU A 123 11.23 -3.44 3.20
N ILE A 124 12.34 -3.02 2.59
CA ILE A 124 12.46 -2.89 1.13
C ILE A 124 12.46 -4.25 0.42
N CYS A 125 13.33 -5.17 0.83
CA CYS A 125 13.32 -6.56 0.36
C CYS A 125 14.13 -7.48 1.28
N ASN A 126 13.98 -8.80 1.12
CA ASN A 126 14.72 -9.79 1.90
C ASN A 126 16.24 -9.64 1.76
N TYR A 127 16.74 -9.25 0.58
CA TYR A 127 18.16 -9.05 0.34
C TYR A 127 18.72 -7.86 1.13
N TRP A 128 18.00 -6.73 1.11
CA TRP A 128 18.36 -5.54 1.87
C TRP A 128 18.29 -5.78 3.38
N ARG A 129 17.26 -6.52 3.83
CA ARG A 129 17.20 -6.96 5.22
C ARG A 129 18.42 -7.78 5.61
N SER A 130 18.77 -8.80 4.82
CA SER A 130 19.96 -9.61 5.09
C SER A 130 21.22 -8.75 5.16
N ALA A 131 21.44 -7.89 4.16
CA ALA A 131 22.61 -7.03 4.10
C ALA A 131 22.67 -6.03 5.27
N ALA A 132 21.55 -5.39 5.63
CA ALA A 132 21.49 -4.47 6.75
C ALA A 132 21.78 -5.18 8.08
N LEU A 133 21.22 -6.38 8.30
CA LEU A 133 21.44 -7.14 9.52
C LEU A 133 22.88 -7.64 9.67
N THR A 134 23.61 -7.88 8.57
CA THR A 134 25.02 -8.31 8.59
C THR A 134 26.03 -7.15 8.55
N THR A 135 25.58 -5.92 8.32
CA THR A 135 26.45 -4.75 8.26
C THR A 135 26.63 -4.17 9.67
N GLY A 136 27.62 -4.66 10.41
CA GLY A 136 27.82 -4.31 11.82
C GLY A 136 27.95 -2.81 12.11
N HIS A 137 28.59 -2.03 11.23
CA HIS A 137 28.68 -0.57 11.36
C HIS A 137 27.31 0.12 11.49
N LEU A 138 26.24 -0.40 10.87
CA LEU A 138 24.91 0.21 10.99
C LEU A 138 24.34 0.11 12.40
N TRP A 139 24.76 -0.90 13.15
CA TRP A 139 24.30 -1.18 14.50
C TRP A 139 25.27 -0.66 15.56
N SER A 140 26.45 -0.17 15.14
CA SER A 140 27.46 0.35 16.06
C SER A 140 27.16 1.76 16.54
N THR A 141 26.17 2.44 15.95
CA THR A 141 25.82 3.81 16.33
C THR A 141 24.35 3.92 16.73
N PHE A 142 24.05 4.30 17.98
CA PHE A 142 22.66 4.33 18.47
C PHE A 142 22.41 5.26 19.68
N GLN A 143 21.15 5.60 19.98
CA GLN A 143 20.79 6.38 21.17
C GLN A 143 19.98 5.55 22.17
N ILE A 144 20.33 5.69 23.45
CA ILE A 144 19.56 5.13 24.56
C ILE A 144 18.80 6.27 25.23
N SER A 145 17.47 6.25 25.12
CA SER A 145 16.61 7.17 25.87
C SER A 145 16.07 6.48 27.12
N CYS A 146 16.32 7.06 28.28
CA CYS A 146 15.82 6.58 29.58
C CYS A 146 14.41 7.10 29.89
N LYS A 147 13.78 7.83 28.97
CA LYS A 147 12.41 8.34 29.10
C LYS A 147 11.42 7.20 28.84
N GLY A 148 11.08 6.45 29.89
CA GLY A 148 9.98 5.49 29.92
C GLY A 148 10.34 4.05 29.55
N ARG A 149 9.73 3.12 30.30
CA ARG A 149 9.68 1.64 30.29
C ARG A 149 10.88 0.84 29.69
N PRO A 150 11.31 -0.25 30.36
CA PRO A 150 12.51 -1.06 30.05
C PRO A 150 12.47 -1.87 28.74
N LYS A 151 11.54 -1.61 27.81
CA LYS A 151 11.39 -2.35 26.54
C LYS A 151 12.53 -2.15 25.53
N LYS A 152 13.53 -1.33 25.85
CA LYS A 152 14.68 -1.04 24.96
C LYS A 152 15.93 -1.88 25.26
N THR A 153 15.94 -2.71 26.31
CA THR A 153 17.10 -3.56 26.65
C THR A 153 17.32 -4.68 25.63
N GLU A 154 16.28 -5.41 25.22
CA GLU A 154 16.37 -6.47 24.20
C GLU A 154 16.80 -5.92 22.83
N ALA A 155 16.26 -4.75 22.45
CA ALA A 155 16.65 -4.09 21.22
C ALA A 155 18.12 -3.63 21.27
N ALA A 156 18.56 -3.04 22.39
CA ALA A 156 19.95 -2.65 22.58
C ALA A 156 20.90 -3.85 22.57
N LEU A 157 20.54 -4.97 23.21
CA LEU A 157 21.31 -6.21 23.14
C LEU A 157 21.39 -6.74 21.70
N ALA A 158 20.27 -6.73 20.96
CA ALA A 158 20.27 -7.12 19.56
C ALA A 158 21.14 -6.18 18.70
N TRP A 159 21.25 -4.91 19.05
CA TRP A 159 22.15 -3.96 18.37
C TRP A 159 23.61 -4.27 18.65
N LEU A 160 23.98 -4.49 19.92
CA LEU A 160 25.33 -4.87 20.30
C LEU A 160 25.78 -6.17 19.62
N LEU A 161 24.92 -7.18 19.63
CA LEU A 161 25.20 -8.46 18.96
C LEU A 161 25.44 -8.29 17.46
N ARG A 162 24.70 -7.39 16.81
CA ARG A 162 24.86 -7.11 15.37
C ARG A 162 26.05 -6.20 15.07
N ALA A 163 26.36 -5.27 15.97
CA ALA A 163 27.52 -4.40 15.87
C ALA A 163 28.83 -5.21 15.93
N GLY A 164 28.84 -6.32 16.66
CA GLY A 164 30.00 -7.21 16.75
C GLY A 164 31.24 -6.44 17.23
N ASN A 165 32.31 -6.45 16.43
CA ASN A 165 33.58 -5.81 16.78
C ASN A 165 33.71 -4.36 16.28
N TYR A 166 32.65 -3.76 15.74
CA TYR A 166 32.71 -2.37 15.29
C TYR A 166 32.73 -1.41 16.50
N PRO A 167 33.53 -0.32 16.45
CA PRO A 167 33.54 0.68 17.52
C PRO A 167 32.14 1.23 17.77
N LEU A 168 31.70 1.14 19.03
CA LEU A 168 30.39 1.60 19.45
C LEU A 168 30.40 3.11 19.69
N THR A 169 29.46 3.81 19.08
CA THR A 169 29.18 5.22 19.32
C THR A 169 27.74 5.33 19.81
N PHE A 170 27.51 5.83 21.02
CA PHE A 170 26.14 6.00 21.48
C PHE A 170 25.96 7.29 22.27
N SER A 171 24.75 7.82 22.22
CA SER A 171 24.33 8.97 23.02
C SER A 171 23.25 8.54 24.00
N PHE A 172 23.20 9.21 25.15
CA PHE A 172 22.20 8.96 26.17
C PHE A 172 21.35 10.20 26.38
N GLU A 173 20.05 10.01 26.47
CA GLU A 173 19.13 11.04 26.92
C GLU A 173 18.50 10.58 28.24
N CYS A 174 18.96 11.16 29.33
CA CYS A 174 18.45 10.90 30.66
C CYS A 174 17.58 12.08 31.11
N ALA A 175 16.30 11.84 31.36
CA ALA A 175 15.47 12.81 32.07
C ALA A 175 15.65 12.59 33.57
N VAL A 176 16.39 13.48 34.22
CA VAL A 176 16.42 13.51 35.68
C VAL A 176 15.08 14.06 36.15
N HIS A 177 14.22 13.23 36.72
CA HIS A 177 13.08 13.69 37.52
C HIS A 177 13.32 13.19 38.93
N GLY A 178 13.62 14.13 39.84
CA GLY A 178 13.65 13.99 41.31
C GLY A 178 14.12 12.65 41.89
N GLU A 179 15.35 12.62 42.41
CA GLU A 179 15.85 11.69 43.44
C GLU A 179 15.40 10.21 43.37
N SER A 180 15.37 9.63 42.18
CA SER A 180 15.55 8.19 42.05
C SER A 180 16.44 7.97 40.84
N ALA A 181 17.72 7.67 41.11
CA ALA A 181 18.62 7.19 40.08
C ALA A 181 17.98 5.94 39.46
N MET A 182 17.45 6.07 38.25
CA MET A 182 16.97 4.91 37.51
C MET A 182 18.14 3.93 37.42
N ASP A 183 17.94 2.74 37.99
CA ASP A 183 18.86 1.61 37.88
C ASP A 183 18.98 1.30 36.38
N CYS A 184 20.03 1.83 35.79
CA CYS A 184 20.21 1.82 34.35
C CYS A 184 20.88 0.48 34.00
N ASP A 185 20.11 -0.62 34.12
CA ASP A 185 20.57 -2.00 33.89
C ASP A 185 21.20 -2.20 32.49
N VAL A 186 20.90 -1.31 31.56
CA VAL A 186 21.55 -1.20 30.25
C VAL A 186 23.07 -1.01 30.38
N PHE A 187 23.56 -0.25 31.36
CA PHE A 187 25.00 -0.08 31.59
C PHE A 187 25.67 -1.34 32.10
N LYS A 188 25.00 -2.10 32.98
CA LYS A 188 25.52 -3.41 33.44
C LYS A 188 25.63 -4.36 32.25
N ALA A 189 24.68 -4.32 31.32
CA ALA A 189 24.69 -5.14 30.10
C ALA A 189 25.68 -4.66 29.03
N LEU A 190 26.04 -3.37 29.00
CA LEU A 190 27.01 -2.80 28.06
C LEU A 190 28.48 -2.97 28.51
N LEU A 191 28.71 -3.14 29.82
CA LEU A 191 30.05 -3.17 30.43
C LEU A 191 30.46 -4.58 30.93
N SER A 192 29.59 -5.58 30.79
CA SER A 192 29.89 -7.00 31.09
C SER A 192 30.34 -7.75 29.84
#